data_AF-A0A4R8T010-F1
#
_entry.id   AF-A0A4R8T010-F1
#
_cell.length_a   1.000
_cell.length_b   1.000
_cell.length_c   1.000
_cell.angle_alpha   90.00
_cell.angle_beta   90.00
_cell.angle_gamma   90.00
#
_symmetry.space_group_name_H-M   'P 1'
#
loop_
_entity.id
_entity.type
_entity.pdbx_description
1 polymer ?
#
loop_
_entity_poly.entity_id
_entity_poly.type
_entity_poly.pdbx_seq_one_letter_code
_entity_poly.pdbx_strand_id
1 'polypeptide(L)'
;MDADKAIREVIEQMPNFFRLTHKVTIGSGHEHETRVFTQEDIAAHVASTLISKLGDKGCKVVELPTVEMDEYGSRTVRVPISGQAWAYGEVRIDERRDRLVIVDIPSRLPIDDAPSVAAAFLAAHAEARPYRSRWDGGTVQGRQSLVAREQAARST
;
A
#
# COMPACT_ATOMS: atom_id res chain seq x y z
N MET A 1 -11.99 -5.31 12.22
CA MET A 1 -12.11 -4.12 11.35
C MET A 1 -11.75 -4.56 9.95
N ASP A 2 -12.58 -4.27 8.95
CA ASP A 2 -12.35 -4.68 7.56
C ASP A 2 -11.85 -3.47 6.77
N ALA A 3 -10.55 -3.42 6.53
CA ALA A 3 -9.91 -2.30 5.83
C ALA A 3 -10.39 -2.19 4.37
N ASP A 4 -10.67 -3.31 3.70
CA ASP A 4 -11.23 -3.32 2.34
C ASP A 4 -12.63 -2.70 2.33
N LYS A 5 -13.49 -3.09 3.28
CA LYS A 5 -14.79 -2.45 3.47
C LYS A 5 -14.67 -0.95 3.74
N ALA A 6 -13.76 -0.54 4.61
CA ALA A 6 -13.55 0.88 4.93
C ALA A 6 -13.11 1.69 3.70
N ILE A 7 -12.20 1.15 2.89
CA ILE A 7 -11.76 1.77 1.64
C ILE A 7 -12.94 1.91 0.67
N ARG A 8 -13.74 0.85 0.48
CA ARG A 8 -14.92 0.89 -0.41
C ARG A 8 -15.93 1.93 0.02
N GLU A 9 -16.28 1.97 1.31
CA GLU A 9 -17.22 2.96 1.85
C GLU A 9 -16.72 4.39 1.63
N VAL A 10 -15.41 4.64 1.77
CA VAL A 10 -14.84 5.97 1.50
C VAL A 10 -14.94 6.32 0.02
N ILE A 11 -14.63 5.39 -0.87
CA ILE A 11 -14.72 5.57 -2.34
C ILE A 11 -16.18 5.83 -2.77
N GLU A 12 -17.13 5.03 -2.28
CA GLU A 12 -18.56 5.18 -2.58
C GLU A 12 -19.13 6.52 -2.13
N GLN A 13 -18.63 7.05 -1.01
CA GLN A 13 -19.03 8.35 -0.46
C GLN A 13 -18.31 9.54 -1.09
N MET A 14 -17.45 9.33 -2.10
CA MET A 14 -16.82 10.44 -2.81
C MET A 14 -17.82 11.05 -3.80
N PRO A 15 -18.24 12.31 -3.60
CA PRO A 15 -19.16 12.96 -4.51
C PRO A 15 -18.50 13.09 -5.90
N ASN A 16 -19.29 12.86 -6.96
CA ASN A 16 -18.86 13.08 -8.35
C ASN A 16 -17.65 12.27 -8.82
N PHE A 17 -17.30 11.16 -8.14
CA PHE A 17 -16.10 10.35 -8.37
C PHE A 17 -15.86 9.94 -9.85
N PHE A 18 -16.93 9.68 -10.61
CA PHE A 18 -16.89 9.44 -12.06
C PHE A 18 -17.75 10.43 -12.86
N ARG A 19 -18.34 11.45 -12.20
CA ARG A 19 -19.34 12.35 -12.78
C ARG A 19 -19.09 13.78 -12.35
N LEU A 20 -17.92 14.32 -12.68
CA LEU A 20 -17.60 15.71 -12.37
C LEU A 20 -17.97 16.61 -13.56
N THR A 21 -19.26 16.62 -13.92
CA THR A 21 -19.83 17.66 -14.78
C THR A 21 -20.04 18.90 -13.92
N HIS A 22 -19.10 19.84 -13.92
CA HIS A 22 -19.16 21.02 -13.07
C HIS A 22 -20.12 22.07 -13.68
N LYS A 23 -21.20 22.43 -12.97
CA LYS A 23 -22.07 23.54 -13.36
C LYS A 23 -21.39 24.86 -12.97
N VAL A 24 -20.67 25.49 -13.90
CA VAL A 24 -20.22 26.87 -13.71
C VAL A 24 -21.29 27.81 -14.26
N THR A 25 -21.76 28.75 -13.45
CA THR A 25 -22.62 29.85 -13.96
C THR A 25 -21.68 30.98 -14.40
N ILE A 26 -21.37 31.06 -15.70
CA ILE A 26 -20.64 32.19 -16.28
C ILE A 26 -21.66 33.05 -17.03
N GLY A 27 -22.07 34.17 -16.42
CA GLY A 27 -23.02 35.10 -17.04
C GLY A 27 -24.45 34.55 -17.19
N SER A 28 -25.31 35.32 -17.86
CA SER A 28 -26.77 35.13 -17.96
C SER A 28 -27.21 33.93 -18.84
N GLY A 29 -26.33 32.97 -19.10
CA GLY A 29 -26.60 31.77 -19.88
C GLY A 29 -26.09 30.53 -19.15
N HIS A 30 -26.98 29.59 -18.87
CA HIS A 30 -26.65 28.30 -18.28
C HIS A 30 -25.91 27.40 -19.28
N GLU A 31 -24.64 27.70 -19.58
CA GLU A 31 -23.79 26.80 -20.37
C GLU A 31 -23.19 25.69 -19.51
N HIS A 32 -23.19 24.48 -20.06
CA HIS A 32 -22.68 23.27 -19.42
C HIS A 32 -21.30 22.92 -19.98
N GLU A 33 -20.24 23.14 -19.21
CA GLU A 33 -18.89 22.67 -19.57
C GLU A 33 -18.71 21.22 -19.08
N THR A 34 -18.55 20.28 -20.01
CA THR A 34 -18.17 18.91 -19.68
C THR A 34 -16.64 18.84 -19.61
N ARG A 35 -16.08 18.83 -18.39
CA ARG A 35 -14.65 18.57 -18.21
C ARG A 35 -14.40 17.07 -18.11
N VAL A 36 -13.56 16.57 -19.01
CA VAL A 36 -13.02 15.21 -18.94
C VAL A 36 -11.78 15.27 -18.05
N PHE A 37 -11.87 14.70 -16.86
CA PHE A 37 -10.73 14.57 -15.96
C PHE A 37 -9.79 13.49 -16.46
N THR A 38 -8.49 13.76 -16.35
CA THR A 38 -7.48 12.74 -16.63
C THR A 38 -7.47 11.69 -15.51
N GLN A 39 -6.86 10.54 -15.76
CA GLN A 39 -6.67 9.53 -14.71
C GLN A 39 -5.84 10.06 -13.53
N GLU A 40 -4.91 10.98 -13.80
CA GLU A 40 -4.07 11.63 -12.80
C GLU A 40 -4.91 12.51 -11.86
N ASP A 41 -5.82 13.32 -12.42
CA ASP A 41 -6.71 14.18 -11.63
C ASP A 41 -7.62 13.37 -10.70
N ILE A 42 -8.16 12.25 -11.21
CA ILE A 42 -8.98 11.33 -10.43
C ILE A 42 -8.13 10.72 -9.31
N ALA A 43 -6.95 10.19 -9.64
CA ALA A 43 -6.05 9.58 -8.65
C ALA A 43 -5.67 10.56 -7.52
N ALA A 44 -5.34 11.82 -7.86
CA ALA A 44 -5.04 12.86 -6.89
C ALA A 44 -6.25 13.16 -5.97
N HIS A 45 -7.46 13.21 -6.53
CA HIS A 45 -8.68 13.42 -5.76
C HIS A 45 -9.00 12.24 -4.82
N VAL A 46 -8.84 11.00 -5.31
CA VAL A 46 -9.01 9.79 -4.51
C VAL A 46 -8.01 9.76 -3.35
N ALA A 47 -6.73 9.98 -3.64
CA ALA A 47 -5.65 9.92 -2.65
C ALA A 47 -5.86 10.92 -1.51
N SER A 48 -6.18 12.18 -1.86
CA SER A 48 -6.44 13.23 -0.87
C SER A 48 -7.65 12.92 0.03
N THR A 49 -8.73 12.39 -0.55
CA THR A 49 -9.95 12.06 0.21
C THR A 49 -9.77 10.79 1.07
N LEU A 50 -9.09 9.77 0.56
CA LEU A 50 -8.84 8.53 1.29
C LEU A 50 -8.01 8.76 2.55
N ILE A 51 -6.87 9.46 2.44
CA ILE A 51 -5.97 9.69 3.58
C ILE A 51 -6.71 10.39 4.72
N SER A 52 -7.55 11.38 4.40
CA SER A 52 -8.34 12.10 5.40
C SER A 52 -9.44 11.22 6.03
N LYS A 53 -10.25 10.53 5.22
CA LYS A 53 -11.44 9.81 5.72
C LYS A 53 -11.13 8.45 6.34
N LEU A 54 -10.00 7.82 6.01
CA LEU A 54 -9.61 6.56 6.62
C LEU A 54 -9.30 6.72 8.12
N GLY A 55 -8.71 7.86 8.51
CA GLY A 55 -8.43 8.18 9.91
C GLY A 55 -9.69 8.14 10.78
N ASP A 56 -10.79 8.73 10.31
CA ASP A 56 -12.08 8.76 11.01
C ASP A 56 -12.69 7.36 11.20
N LYS A 57 -12.33 6.41 10.33
CA LYS A 57 -12.74 5.01 10.40
C LYS A 57 -11.78 4.14 11.23
N GLY A 58 -10.81 4.74 11.91
CA GLY A 58 -9.79 4.04 12.69
C GLY A 58 -8.69 3.39 11.84
N CYS A 59 -8.66 3.64 10.53
CA CYS A 59 -7.61 3.16 9.64
C CYS A 59 -6.47 4.18 9.60
N LYS A 60 -5.23 3.72 9.82
CA LYS A 60 -4.04 4.54 9.62
C LYS A 60 -3.26 4.03 8.42
N VAL A 61 -2.97 4.93 7.49
CA VAL A 61 -2.03 4.65 6.40
C VAL A 61 -0.62 4.87 6.93
N VAL A 62 0.24 3.87 6.79
CA VAL A 62 1.64 3.94 7.19
C VAL A 62 2.50 3.53 6.01
N GLU A 63 3.58 4.26 5.79
CA GLU A 63 4.64 3.81 4.90
C GLU A 63 5.40 2.67 5.57
N LEU A 64 5.62 1.58 4.83
CA LEU A 64 6.35 0.43 5.35
C LEU A 64 7.84 0.66 5.14
N PRO A 65 8.67 0.58 6.20
CA PRO A 65 10.12 0.65 6.04
C PRO A 65 10.63 -0.51 5.20
N THR A 66 11.74 -0.29 4.51
CA THR A 66 12.41 -1.32 3.70
C THR A 66 12.85 -2.49 4.57
N VAL A 67 12.67 -3.71 4.05
CA VAL A 67 13.27 -4.92 4.62
C VAL A 67 14.63 -5.15 3.98
N GLU A 68 15.68 -5.08 4.78
CA GLU A 68 17.05 -5.34 4.35
C GLU A 68 17.39 -6.81 4.56
N MET A 69 18.33 -7.33 3.76
CA MET A 69 18.93 -8.65 3.99
C MET A 69 20.32 -8.43 4.59
N ASP A 70 20.57 -9.02 5.76
CA ASP A 70 21.88 -8.97 6.38
C ASP A 70 22.86 -9.96 5.74
N GLU A 71 24.13 -9.87 6.15
CA GLU A 71 25.23 -10.69 5.64
C GLU A 71 25.07 -12.20 5.96
N TYR A 72 24.20 -12.55 6.90
CA TYR A 72 23.87 -13.93 7.27
C TYR A 72 22.58 -14.42 6.59
N GLY A 73 22.01 -13.63 5.68
CA GLY A 73 20.79 -13.96 4.95
C GLY A 73 19.49 -13.74 5.74
N SER A 74 19.59 -13.19 6.96
CA SER A 74 18.41 -12.85 7.76
C SER A 74 17.80 -11.54 7.26
N ARG A 75 16.46 -11.49 7.26
CA ARG A 75 15.71 -10.32 6.80
C ARG A 75 15.36 -9.45 7.98
N THR A 76 15.76 -8.18 7.92
CA THR A 76 15.72 -7.27 9.05
C THR A 76 15.12 -5.95 8.64
N VAL A 77 14.24 -5.42 9.49
CA VAL A 77 13.77 -4.03 9.44
C VAL A 77 14.41 -3.28 10.59
N ARG A 78 15.13 -2.20 10.28
CA ARG A 78 15.72 -1.32 11.29
C ARG A 78 14.75 -0.19 11.63
N VAL A 79 14.65 0.12 12.92
CA VAL A 79 13.76 1.13 13.46
C VAL A 79 14.57 2.11 14.30
N PRO A 80 14.60 3.40 13.94
CA PRO A 80 15.16 4.41 14.82
C PRO A 80 14.30 4.52 16.08
N ILE A 81 14.92 4.46 17.25
CA ILE A 81 14.24 4.61 18.55
C ILE A 81 14.73 5.89 19.22
N SER A 82 13.79 6.73 19.64
CA SER A 82 14.09 8.01 20.30
C SER A 82 14.82 7.77 21.61
N GLY A 83 15.94 8.47 21.81
CA GLY A 83 16.77 8.32 23.00
C GLY A 83 17.75 7.14 22.97
N GLN A 84 17.81 6.37 21.87
CA GLN A 84 18.81 5.32 21.65
C GLN A 84 19.65 5.63 20.40
N ALA A 85 20.46 6.69 20.47
CA ALA A 85 21.29 7.11 19.32
C ALA A 85 22.42 6.13 18.96
N TRP A 86 22.75 5.19 19.84
CA TRP A 86 23.85 4.24 19.68
C TRP A 86 23.46 2.92 19.00
N ALA A 87 22.17 2.65 18.82
CA ALA A 87 21.68 1.41 18.19
C ALA A 87 20.30 1.61 17.55
N TYR A 88 20.04 0.89 16.48
CA TYR A 88 18.69 0.76 15.93
C TYR A 88 17.97 -0.39 16.65
N GLY A 89 16.68 -0.23 16.89
CA GLY A 89 15.82 -1.38 17.17
C GLY A 89 15.67 -2.21 15.89
N GLU A 90 15.61 -3.53 16.01
CA GLU A 90 15.46 -4.41 14.86
C GLU A 90 14.27 -5.34 15.00
N VAL A 91 13.59 -5.56 13.88
CA VAL A 91 12.60 -6.61 13.70
C VAL A 91 13.13 -7.56 12.64
N ARG A 92 13.48 -8.79 13.05
CA ARG A 92 14.06 -9.80 12.16
C ARG A 92 13.06 -10.90 11.88
N ILE A 93 13.05 -11.40 10.66
CA ILE A 93 12.26 -12.56 10.26
C ILE A 93 13.12 -13.80 10.48
N ASP A 94 12.63 -14.76 11.25
CA ASP A 94 13.28 -16.07 11.42
C ASP A 94 13.44 -16.80 10.07
N GLU A 95 14.39 -17.72 9.98
CA GLU A 95 14.66 -18.53 8.80
C GLU A 95 13.40 -19.23 8.27
N ARG A 96 12.54 -19.71 9.17
CA ARG A 96 11.26 -20.38 8.83
C ARG A 96 10.14 -19.41 8.44
N ARG A 97 10.34 -18.11 8.62
CA ARG A 97 9.37 -17.04 8.34
C ARG A 97 8.01 -17.22 9.02
N ASP A 98 7.98 -17.85 10.17
CA ASP A 98 6.79 -18.02 11.02
C ASP A 98 6.88 -17.24 12.34
N ARG A 99 8.06 -16.67 12.64
CA ARG A 99 8.33 -15.90 13.84
C ARG A 99 9.09 -14.61 13.52
N LEU A 100 8.89 -13.63 14.41
CA LEU A 100 9.66 -12.40 14.45
C LEU A 100 10.59 -12.43 15.67
N VAL A 101 11.81 -11.95 15.49
CA VAL A 101 12.77 -11.69 16.57
C VAL A 101 12.86 -10.18 16.77
N ILE A 102 12.70 -9.73 18.00
CA ILE A 102 12.78 -8.33 18.39
C ILE A 102 14.11 -8.10 19.08
N VAL A 103 14.91 -7.18 18.55
CA VAL A 103 16.25 -6.87 19.07
C VAL A 103 16.33 -5.38 19.39
N ASP A 104 16.87 -5.05 20.56
CA ASP A 104 17.16 -3.66 20.99
C ASP A 104 15.96 -2.68 21.00
N ILE A 105 14.73 -3.18 20.87
CA ILE A 105 13.50 -2.41 21.13
C ILE A 105 13.19 -2.48 22.64
N PRO A 106 13.11 -1.35 23.36
CA PRO A 106 12.90 -1.35 24.80
C PRO A 106 11.50 -1.83 25.16
N SER A 107 11.38 -2.54 26.28
CA SER A 107 10.08 -2.95 26.84
C SER A 107 9.21 -1.76 27.25
N ARG A 108 9.85 -0.61 27.52
CA ARG A 108 9.20 0.70 27.72
C ARG A 108 9.52 1.58 26.52
N LEU A 109 8.71 1.44 25.48
CA LEU A 109 8.83 2.21 24.24
C LEU A 109 8.24 3.62 24.41
N PRO A 110 8.95 4.70 24.03
CA PRO A 110 8.37 6.02 23.91
C PRO A 110 7.15 6.01 23.00
N ILE A 111 6.09 6.72 23.38
CA ILE A 111 4.82 6.68 22.65
C ILE A 111 4.95 7.16 21.19
N ASP A 112 5.90 8.07 20.94
CA ASP A 112 6.17 8.65 19.63
C ASP A 112 6.86 7.65 18.68
N ASP A 113 7.56 6.64 19.21
CA ASP A 113 8.22 5.61 18.41
C ASP A 113 7.28 4.44 18.06
N ALA A 114 6.11 4.36 18.72
CA ALA A 114 5.15 3.28 18.52
C ALA A 114 4.70 3.11 17.05
N PRO A 115 4.41 4.18 16.28
CA PRO A 115 4.07 4.04 14.86
C PRO A 115 5.20 3.43 14.03
N SER A 116 6.45 3.82 14.29
CA SER A 116 7.63 3.32 13.56
C SER A 116 7.86 1.84 13.83
N VAL A 117 7.75 1.42 15.10
CA VAL A 117 7.86 0.01 15.49
C VAL A 117 6.70 -0.82 14.92
N ALA A 118 5.48 -0.29 14.96
CA ALA A 118 4.32 -0.96 14.35
C ALA A 118 4.48 -1.14 12.83
N ALA A 119 4.94 -0.10 12.13
CA ALA A 119 5.23 -0.17 10.69
C ALA A 119 6.30 -1.23 10.38
N ALA A 120 7.31 -1.38 11.24
CA ALA A 120 8.33 -2.41 11.07
C ALA A 120 7.78 -3.84 11.22
N PHE A 121 6.89 -4.08 12.19
CA PHE A 121 6.20 -5.36 12.30
C PHE A 121 5.33 -5.65 11.07
N LEU A 122 4.63 -4.65 10.55
CA LEU A 122 3.82 -4.79 9.35
C LEU A 122 4.67 -5.05 8.11
N ALA A 123 5.82 -4.37 7.97
CA ALA A 123 6.77 -4.60 6.88
C ALA A 123 7.33 -6.03 6.91
N ALA A 124 7.78 -6.49 8.08
CA ALA A 124 8.28 -7.85 8.26
C ALA A 124 7.20 -8.89 7.97
N HIS A 125 5.96 -8.66 8.42
CA HIS A 125 4.83 -9.53 8.09
C HIS A 125 4.54 -9.55 6.59
N ALA A 126 4.51 -8.40 5.91
CA ALA A 126 4.25 -8.31 4.48
C ALA A 126 5.31 -9.05 3.65
N GLU A 127 6.59 -8.96 4.02
CA GLU A 127 7.68 -9.71 3.39
C GLU A 127 7.59 -11.22 3.66
N ALA A 128 7.13 -11.63 4.85
CA ALA A 128 6.91 -13.03 5.16
C ALA A 128 5.65 -13.61 4.51
N ARG A 129 4.64 -12.78 4.25
CA ARG A 129 3.32 -13.14 3.69
C ARG A 129 2.95 -12.16 2.58
N PRO A 130 3.64 -12.22 1.43
CA PRO A 130 3.35 -11.32 0.33
C PRO A 130 1.90 -11.49 -0.09
N TYR A 131 1.15 -10.38 -0.06
CA TYR A 131 -0.21 -10.36 -0.56
C TYR A 131 -0.19 -10.68 -2.04
N ARG A 132 -0.83 -11.78 -2.42
CA ARG A 132 -1.07 -12.11 -3.82
C ARG A 132 -2.44 -11.57 -4.18
N SER A 133 -2.48 -10.51 -4.98
CA SER A 133 -3.77 -10.08 -5.50
C SER A 133 -4.30 -11.17 -6.44
N ARG A 134 -5.61 -11.41 -6.39
CA ARG A 134 -6.28 -12.32 -7.31
C ARG A 134 -6.14 -11.89 -8.78
N TRP A 135 -5.82 -10.63 -9.02
CA TRP A 135 -5.70 -10.02 -10.35
C TRP A 135 -4.29 -10.13 -10.95
N ASP A 136 -3.26 -10.38 -10.15
CA ASP A 136 -1.87 -10.56 -10.63
C ASP A 136 -1.65 -11.88 -11.41
N GLY A 137 -2.60 -12.80 -11.38
CA GLY A 137 -2.50 -14.09 -12.06
C GLY A 137 -2.69 -14.06 -13.58
N GLY A 138 -3.04 -12.91 -14.18
CA GLY A 138 -3.45 -12.82 -15.59
C GLY A 138 -2.34 -12.53 -16.60
N THR A 139 -1.19 -11.99 -16.20
CA THR A 139 -0.28 -11.32 -17.15
C THR A 139 1.00 -12.08 -17.50
N VAL A 140 1.43 -13.05 -16.70
CA VAL A 140 2.69 -13.78 -16.96
C VAL A 140 2.47 -15.17 -17.59
N GLN A 141 1.42 -15.89 -17.20
CA GLN A 141 1.15 -17.25 -17.71
C GLN A 141 0.60 -17.25 -19.15
N GLY A 142 -0.19 -16.23 -19.53
CA GLY A 142 -0.84 -16.15 -20.85
C GLY A 142 0.14 -15.93 -22.01
N ARG A 143 1.22 -15.16 -21.78
CA ARG A 143 2.25 -14.90 -22.80
C ARG A 143 3.08 -16.14 -23.13
N GLN A 144 3.41 -16.96 -22.13
CA GLN A 144 4.16 -18.20 -22.37
C GLN A 144 3.32 -19.25 -23.11
N SER A 145 2.01 -19.33 -22.83
CA SER A 145 1.11 -20.23 -23.57
C SER A 145 0.85 -19.80 -25.03
N LEU A 146 0.92 -18.51 -25.33
CA LEU A 146 0.76 -18.01 -26.70
C LEU A 146 2.03 -18.27 -27.53
N VAL A 147 3.21 -18.01 -26.97
CA VAL A 147 4.50 -18.25 -27.62
C VAL A 147 4.74 -19.75 -27.87
N ALA A 148 4.38 -20.62 -26.91
CA ALA A 148 4.48 -22.07 -27.09
C ALA A 148 3.53 -22.60 -28.19
N ARG A 149 2.34 -21.99 -28.35
CA ARG A 149 1.38 -22.34 -29.40
C ARG A 149 1.79 -21.82 -30.77
N GLU A 150 2.37 -20.62 -30.85
CA GLU A 150 2.94 -20.10 -32.11
C GLU A 150 4.18 -20.87 -32.56
N GLN A 151 5.00 -21.37 -31.63
CA GLN A 151 6.15 -22.20 -31.97
C GLN A 151 5.73 -23.60 -32.47
N ALA A 152 4.71 -24.21 -31.86
CA ALA A 152 4.18 -25.49 -32.33
C ALA A 152 3.53 -25.39 -33.72
N ALA A 153 2.87 -24.27 -34.04
CA ALA A 153 2.22 -24.05 -35.34
C ALA A 153 3.20 -23.75 -36.50
N ARG A 154 4.47 -23.44 -36.22
CA ARG A 154 5.51 -23.21 -37.24
C ARG A 154 6.37 -24.44 -37.54
N SER A 155 6.11 -25.57 -36.88
CA SER A 155 6.84 -26.83 -37.05
C SER A 155 6.02 -27.94 -37.72
N THR A 156 4.87 -27.60 -38.31
CA THR A 156 4.07 -28.50 -39.17
C THR A 156 4.01 -27.91 -40.57
#